data_AF-A0A418B1H7-F1
#
_entry.id   AF-A0A418B1H7-F1
#
_cell.length_a   1.000
_cell.length_b   1.000
_cell.length_c   1.000
_cell.angle_alpha   90.00
_cell.angle_beta   90.00
_cell.angle_gamma   90.00
#
_symmetry.space_group_name_H-M   'P 1'
#
loop_
_entity.id
_entity.type
_entity.pdbx_description
1 polymer ?
#
loop_
_entity_poly.entity_id
_entity_poly.type
_entity_poly.pdbx_seq_one_letter_code
_entity_poly.pdbx_strand_id
1 'polypeptide(L)'
;MLAAKQRKEIDRRMHPNSQHDFEVLYNELDQWRLYETKKVQEEGGLTDKERTAAMAAILAKETKLLQTIDRLKSTATTKNRNARIEAMLDVLSRPKQWQMSDGIIKPVDTPFTVRAKELTELYHGLKLPLRNVEERLEVLLHVKWTVKEFECALTKELMELIDREADMLNRGRPAQSVEGLRKRISNLFLQFIENPTFNPEAASLRHIIGNS
;
A
#
# COMPACT_ATOMS: atom_id res chain seq x y z
N MET A 1 -31.10 -0.94 -13.34
CA MET A 1 -30.04 0.06 -13.06
C MET A 1 -30.05 0.59 -11.62
N LEU A 2 -31.22 0.92 -11.03
CA LEU A 2 -31.29 1.47 -9.65
C LEU A 2 -30.70 0.55 -8.56
N ALA A 3 -31.01 -0.76 -8.62
CA ALA A 3 -30.54 -1.73 -7.64
C ALA A 3 -29.00 -1.90 -7.65
N ALA A 4 -28.36 -1.76 -8.81
CA ALA A 4 -26.90 -1.83 -8.94
C ALA A 4 -26.23 -0.58 -8.33
N LYS A 5 -26.86 0.58 -8.47
CA LYS A 5 -26.37 1.84 -7.87
C LYS A 5 -26.49 1.81 -6.34
N GLN A 6 -27.65 1.39 -5.82
CA GLN A 6 -27.86 1.21 -4.38
C GLN A 6 -26.91 0.18 -3.77
N ARG A 7 -26.68 -0.94 -4.46
CA ARG A 7 -25.73 -1.97 -3.98
C ARG A 7 -24.30 -1.46 -3.94
N LYS A 8 -23.88 -0.66 -4.92
CA LYS A 8 -22.56 -0.02 -4.96
C LYS A 8 -22.39 1.04 -3.86
N GLU A 9 -23.46 1.75 -3.54
CA GLU A 9 -23.48 2.77 -2.49
C GLU A 9 -23.44 2.15 -1.09
N ILE A 10 -24.16 1.04 -0.88
CA ILE A 10 -24.04 0.21 0.34
C ILE A 10 -22.62 -0.36 0.44
N ASP A 11 -22.06 -0.88 -0.65
CA ASP A 11 -20.71 -1.45 -0.63
C ASP A 11 -19.63 -0.39 -0.34
N ARG A 12 -19.80 0.84 -0.83
CA ARG A 12 -18.91 1.98 -0.48
C ARG A 12 -18.96 2.38 0.99
N ARG A 13 -20.14 2.26 1.62
CA ARG A 13 -20.29 2.49 3.06
C ARG A 13 -19.68 1.37 3.89
N MET A 14 -19.74 0.13 3.42
CA MET A 14 -19.17 -1.03 4.09
C MET A 14 -17.67 -1.18 3.85
N HIS A 15 -17.17 -0.71 2.69
CA HIS A 15 -15.78 -0.84 2.25
C HIS A 15 -15.29 0.46 1.58
N PRO A 16 -15.10 1.57 2.34
CA PRO A 16 -14.61 2.82 1.78
C PRO A 16 -13.17 2.67 1.29
N ASN A 17 -12.93 2.96 0.01
CA ASN A 17 -11.60 2.80 -0.61
C ASN A 17 -11.10 4.11 -1.25
N SER A 18 -11.99 5.02 -1.65
CA SER A 18 -11.65 6.32 -2.21
C SER A 18 -11.72 7.43 -1.17
N GLN A 19 -11.00 8.53 -1.40
CA GLN A 19 -11.12 9.75 -0.61
C GLN A 19 -12.59 10.22 -0.54
N HIS A 20 -13.31 10.16 -1.66
CA HIS A 20 -14.72 10.52 -1.72
C HIS A 20 -15.60 9.63 -0.82
N ASP A 21 -15.30 8.33 -0.72
CA ASP A 21 -16.07 7.43 0.15
C ASP A 21 -15.90 7.83 1.62
N PHE A 22 -14.70 8.27 2.02
CA PHE A 22 -14.45 8.78 3.38
C PHE A 22 -15.10 10.15 3.62
N GLU A 23 -15.11 11.05 2.64
CA GLU A 23 -15.83 12.33 2.73
C GLU A 23 -17.32 12.14 3.00
N VAL A 24 -17.95 11.16 2.33
CA VAL A 24 -19.35 10.80 2.60
C VAL A 24 -19.54 10.32 4.04
N LEU A 25 -18.65 9.46 4.56
CA LEU A 25 -18.74 8.98 5.94
C LEU A 25 -18.57 10.11 6.98
N TYR A 26 -17.64 11.04 6.74
CA TYR A 26 -17.49 12.20 7.63
C TYR A 26 -18.73 13.10 7.59
N ASN A 27 -19.31 13.35 6.41
CA ASN A 27 -20.53 14.14 6.29
C ASN A 27 -21.73 13.48 6.97
N GLU A 28 -21.91 12.17 6.82
CA GLU A 28 -22.98 11.41 7.50
C GLU A 28 -22.81 11.44 9.03
N LEU A 29 -21.57 11.32 9.53
CA LEU A 29 -21.27 11.43 10.95
C LEU A 29 -21.59 12.84 11.49
N ASP A 30 -21.24 13.87 10.73
CA ASP A 30 -21.50 15.27 11.08
C ASP A 30 -23.01 15.54 11.18
N GLN A 31 -23.78 15.06 10.20
CA GLN A 31 -25.24 15.13 10.20
C GLN A 31 -25.86 14.40 11.39
N TRP A 32 -25.37 13.19 11.71
CA TRP A 32 -25.82 12.46 12.89
C TRP A 32 -25.55 13.24 14.18
N ARG A 33 -24.35 13.82 14.34
CA ARG A 33 -23.99 14.63 15.52
C ARG A 33 -24.90 15.84 15.66
N LEU A 34 -25.15 16.57 14.57
CA LEU A 34 -26.04 17.74 14.57
C LEU A 34 -27.47 17.35 14.97
N TYR A 35 -27.98 16.24 14.44
CA TYR A 35 -29.31 15.74 14.76
C TYR A 35 -29.45 15.36 16.24
N GLU A 36 -28.51 14.58 16.79
CA GLU A 36 -28.56 14.15 18.21
C GLU A 36 -28.37 15.33 19.16
N THR A 37 -27.45 16.24 18.84
CA THR A 37 -27.22 17.46 19.63
C THR A 37 -28.49 18.31 19.67
N LYS A 38 -29.14 18.49 18.53
CA LYS A 38 -30.39 19.25 18.43
C LYS A 38 -31.52 18.57 19.22
N LYS A 39 -31.64 17.25 19.13
CA LYS A 39 -32.63 16.46 19.89
C LYS A 39 -32.46 16.64 21.40
N VAL A 40 -31.23 16.54 21.91
CA VAL A 40 -30.93 16.76 23.34
C VAL A 40 -31.16 18.21 23.76
N GLN A 41 -30.97 19.18 22.85
CA GLN A 41 -31.26 20.59 23.11
C GLN A 41 -32.76 20.88 23.22
N GLU A 42 -33.57 20.33 22.30
CA GLU A 42 -35.02 20.54 22.21
C GLU A 42 -35.82 19.75 23.26
N GLU A 43 -35.20 18.77 23.92
CA GLU A 43 -35.83 17.98 24.99
C GLU A 43 -35.99 18.81 26.27
N GLY A 44 -37.18 19.39 26.43
CA GLY A 44 -37.54 20.33 27.51
C GLY A 44 -37.69 19.73 28.92
N GLY A 45 -37.45 18.43 29.09
CA GLY A 45 -37.60 17.72 30.37
C GLY A 45 -36.30 17.39 31.10
N LEU A 46 -35.13 17.64 30.49
CA LEU A 46 -33.83 17.27 31.05
C LEU A 46 -33.29 18.34 31.99
N THR A 47 -32.81 17.91 33.16
CA THR A 47 -31.98 18.76 34.04
C THR A 47 -30.62 19.04 33.40
N ASP A 48 -29.94 20.11 33.84
CA ASP A 48 -28.62 20.49 33.30
C ASP A 48 -27.58 19.37 33.43
N LYS A 49 -27.64 18.58 34.51
CA LYS A 49 -26.78 17.41 34.71
C LYS A 49 -27.06 16.31 33.69
N GLU A 50 -28.32 16.01 33.42
CA GLU A 50 -28.72 14.99 32.45
C GLU A 50 -28.40 15.43 31.02
N ARG A 51 -28.59 16.71 30.69
CA ARG A 51 -28.20 17.30 29.40
C ARG A 51 -26.69 17.19 29.16
N THR A 52 -25.88 17.50 30.18
CA THR A 52 -24.42 17.38 30.11
C THR A 52 -23.99 15.92 29.93
N ALA A 53 -24.62 14.99 30.65
CA ALA A 53 -24.35 13.56 30.51
C ALA A 53 -24.73 13.03 29.11
N ALA A 54 -25.87 13.46 28.56
CA ALA A 54 -26.29 13.10 27.21
C ALA A 54 -25.33 13.66 26.15
N MET A 55 -24.87 14.90 26.30
CA MET A 55 -23.86 15.49 25.41
C MET A 55 -22.53 14.73 25.46
N ALA A 56 -22.09 14.35 26.67
CA ALA A 56 -20.88 13.53 26.84
C ALA A 56 -21.02 12.15 26.18
N ALA A 57 -22.21 11.54 26.22
CA ALA A 57 -22.48 10.27 25.54
C ALA A 57 -22.43 10.41 24.00
N ILE A 58 -22.96 11.50 23.45
CA ILE A 58 -22.86 11.81 22.01
C ILE A 58 -21.39 11.97 21.60
N LEU A 59 -20.61 12.76 22.34
CA LEU A 59 -19.18 12.97 22.09
C LEU A 59 -18.39 11.66 22.15
N ALA A 60 -18.67 10.81 23.14
CA ALA A 60 -18.00 9.51 23.28
C ALA A 60 -18.29 8.60 22.06
N LYS A 61 -19.52 8.62 21.57
CA LYS A 61 -19.92 7.85 20.38
C LYS A 61 -19.32 8.44 19.10
N GLU A 62 -19.30 9.76 18.93
CA GLU A 62 -18.60 10.44 17.81
C GLU A 62 -17.12 10.05 17.79
N THR A 63 -16.42 10.16 18.92
CA THR A 63 -15.01 9.82 19.06
C THR A 63 -14.73 8.38 18.62
N LYS A 64 -15.59 7.43 19.04
CA LYS A 64 -15.48 6.02 18.65
C LYS A 64 -15.70 5.82 17.15
N LEU A 65 -16.63 6.55 16.54
CA LEU A 65 -16.90 6.49 15.10
C LEU A 65 -15.73 7.09 14.31
N LEU A 66 -15.19 8.24 14.71
CA LEU A 66 -14.00 8.84 14.10
C LEU A 66 -12.80 7.89 14.15
N GLN A 67 -12.51 7.29 15.30
CA GLN A 67 -11.45 6.28 15.43
C GLN A 67 -11.65 5.07 14.50
N THR A 68 -12.90 4.68 14.25
CA THR A 68 -13.23 3.60 13.34
C THR A 68 -12.99 4.02 11.88
N ILE A 69 -13.41 5.22 11.50
CA ILE A 69 -13.17 5.80 10.17
C ILE A 69 -11.66 5.90 9.91
N ASP A 70 -10.88 6.37 10.88
CA ASP A 70 -9.43 6.50 10.73
C ASP A 70 -8.75 5.14 10.53
N ARG A 71 -9.17 4.10 11.26
CA ARG A 71 -8.67 2.72 11.05
C ARG A 71 -9.00 2.20 9.66
N LEU A 72 -10.22 2.45 9.18
CA LEU A 72 -10.63 2.09 7.81
C LEU A 72 -9.77 2.84 6.79
N LYS A 73 -9.54 4.14 6.99
CA LYS A 73 -8.70 4.97 6.12
C LYS A 73 -7.26 4.50 6.07
N SER A 74 -6.65 4.17 7.21
CA SER A 74 -5.30 3.58 7.23
C SER A 74 -5.24 2.26 6.47
N THR A 75 -6.21 1.36 6.70
CA THR A 75 -6.28 0.06 6.03
C THR A 75 -6.44 0.20 4.52
N ALA A 76 -7.37 1.06 4.08
CA ALA A 76 -7.61 1.37 2.67
C ALA A 76 -6.36 2.00 2.02
N THR A 77 -5.69 2.92 2.71
CA THR A 77 -4.46 3.55 2.22
C THR A 77 -3.35 2.53 2.00
N THR A 78 -3.13 1.62 2.94
CA THR A 78 -2.15 0.54 2.80
C THR A 78 -2.51 -0.41 1.65
N LYS A 79 -3.78 -0.81 1.54
CA LYS A 79 -4.27 -1.68 0.47
C LYS A 79 -4.11 -1.03 -0.91
N ASN A 80 -4.53 0.23 -1.05
CA ASN A 80 -4.41 1.00 -2.28
C ASN A 80 -2.95 1.21 -2.68
N ARG A 81 -2.07 1.49 -1.70
CA ARG A 81 -0.64 1.59 -1.94
C ARG A 81 -0.08 0.28 -2.49
N ASN A 82 -0.39 -0.86 -1.86
CA ASN A 82 0.07 -2.16 -2.34
C ASN A 82 -0.46 -2.44 -3.75
N ALA A 83 -1.75 -2.19 -4.02
CA ALA A 83 -2.33 -2.38 -5.35
C ALA A 83 -1.67 -1.51 -6.44
N ARG A 84 -1.28 -0.27 -6.10
CA ARG A 84 -0.52 0.60 -7.02
C ARG A 84 0.87 0.06 -7.30
N ILE A 85 1.55 -0.46 -6.28
CA ILE A 85 2.87 -1.09 -6.44
C ILE A 85 2.75 -2.32 -7.35
N GLU A 86 1.78 -3.19 -7.10
CA GLU A 86 1.54 -4.37 -7.95
C GLU A 86 1.23 -3.98 -9.40
N ALA A 87 0.37 -2.98 -9.61
CA ALA A 87 0.07 -2.49 -10.96
C ALA A 87 1.30 -1.90 -11.65
N MET A 88 2.16 -1.19 -10.91
CA MET A 88 3.41 -0.67 -11.43
C MET A 88 4.38 -1.78 -11.83
N LEU A 89 4.59 -2.78 -10.98
CA LEU A 89 5.46 -3.92 -11.25
C LEU A 89 4.98 -4.73 -12.46
N ASP A 90 3.68 -4.93 -12.58
CA ASP A 90 3.08 -5.55 -13.76
C ASP A 90 3.35 -4.73 -15.03
N VAL A 91 3.16 -3.41 -15.00
CA VAL A 91 3.47 -2.54 -16.14
C VAL A 91 4.94 -2.62 -16.57
N LEU A 92 5.87 -2.64 -15.60
CA LEU A 92 7.31 -2.73 -15.86
C LEU A 92 7.73 -4.06 -16.48
N SER A 93 7.08 -5.15 -16.06
CA SER A 93 7.42 -6.51 -16.46
C SER A 93 6.72 -6.98 -17.74
N ARG A 94 5.75 -6.21 -18.26
CA ARG A 94 5.00 -6.55 -19.47
C ARG A 94 5.91 -6.62 -20.71
N PRO A 95 5.76 -7.66 -21.55
CA PRO A 95 6.46 -7.76 -22.82
C PRO A 95 6.06 -6.62 -23.76
N LYS A 96 6.99 -6.16 -24.60
CA LYS A 96 6.70 -5.14 -25.60
C LYS A 96 5.88 -5.74 -26.74
N GLN A 97 4.95 -4.97 -27.28
CA GLN A 97 4.16 -5.39 -28.44
C GLN A 97 4.80 -4.83 -29.71
N TRP A 98 5.33 -5.71 -30.57
CA TRP A 98 5.96 -5.32 -31.82
C TRP A 98 5.08 -5.74 -32.99
N GLN A 99 4.82 -4.80 -33.90
CA GLN A 99 4.16 -5.08 -35.16
C GLN A 99 5.21 -5.54 -36.17
N MET A 100 5.06 -6.76 -36.67
CA MET A 100 5.90 -7.31 -37.71
C MET A 100 5.54 -6.70 -39.08
N SER A 101 6.40 -6.92 -40.08
CA SER A 101 6.16 -6.55 -41.49
C SER A 101 4.79 -7.01 -42.01
N ASP A 102 4.30 -8.12 -41.48
CA ASP A 102 3.09 -8.81 -41.93
C ASP A 102 1.83 -8.26 -41.22
N GLY A 103 1.96 -7.19 -40.43
CA GLY A 103 0.88 -6.55 -39.68
C GLY A 103 0.50 -7.24 -38.37
N ILE A 104 1.06 -8.42 -38.07
CA ILE A 104 0.80 -9.18 -36.84
C ILE A 104 1.54 -8.56 -35.65
N ILE A 105 0.83 -8.31 -34.55
CA ILE A 105 1.40 -7.85 -33.28
C ILE A 105 1.84 -9.07 -32.46
N LYS A 106 3.13 -9.13 -32.09
CA LYS A 106 3.68 -10.20 -31.25
C LYS A 106 4.24 -9.62 -29.94
N PRO A 107 3.98 -10.27 -28.78
CA PRO A 107 4.69 -9.93 -27.56
C PRO A 107 6.15 -10.38 -27.65
N VAL A 108 7.07 -9.46 -27.37
CA VAL A 108 8.52 -9.67 -27.40
C VAL A 108 9.08 -9.26 -26.05
N ASP A 109 9.77 -10.21 -25.41
CA ASP A 109 10.57 -9.92 -24.23
C ASP A 109 11.91 -9.32 -24.67
N THR A 110 12.22 -8.15 -24.13
CA THR A 110 13.52 -7.50 -24.30
C THR A 110 14.39 -7.80 -23.08
N PRO A 111 15.73 -7.63 -23.16
CA PRO A 111 16.58 -7.74 -21.98
C PRO A 111 16.13 -6.84 -20.82
N PHE A 112 15.50 -5.70 -21.11
CA PHE A 112 14.97 -4.78 -20.11
C PHE A 112 13.68 -5.29 -19.45
N THR A 113 12.74 -5.85 -20.23
CA THR A 113 11.52 -6.43 -19.64
C THR A 113 11.80 -7.71 -18.86
N VAL A 114 12.81 -8.50 -19.29
CA VAL A 114 13.29 -9.66 -18.53
C VAL A 114 13.89 -9.21 -17.20
N ARG A 115 14.80 -8.22 -17.21
CA ARG A 115 15.36 -7.66 -15.97
C ARG A 115 14.26 -7.11 -15.05
N ALA A 116 13.25 -6.44 -15.59
CA ALA A 116 12.13 -5.94 -14.80
C ALA A 116 11.29 -7.07 -14.17
N LYS A 117 11.11 -8.22 -14.86
CA LYS A 117 10.50 -9.43 -14.29
C LYS A 117 11.33 -9.99 -13.13
N GLU A 118 12.63 -10.15 -13.32
CA GLU A 118 13.54 -10.65 -12.26
C GLU A 118 13.50 -9.75 -11.01
N LEU A 119 13.53 -8.43 -11.20
CA LEU A 119 13.42 -7.47 -10.09
C LEU A 119 12.07 -7.57 -9.37
N THR A 120 10.99 -7.80 -10.12
CA THR A 120 9.63 -7.99 -9.57
C THR A 120 9.55 -9.27 -8.74
N GLU A 121 10.11 -10.37 -9.23
CA GLU A 121 10.19 -11.64 -8.51
C GLU A 121 10.98 -11.51 -7.20
N LEU A 122 12.13 -10.84 -7.24
CA LEU A 122 12.93 -10.55 -6.04
C LEU A 122 12.15 -9.68 -5.03
N TYR A 123 11.39 -8.69 -5.49
CA TYR A 123 10.55 -7.87 -4.64
C TYR A 123 9.46 -8.70 -3.94
N HIS A 124 8.79 -9.58 -4.67
CA HIS A 124 7.81 -10.50 -4.08
C HIS A 124 8.47 -11.42 -3.06
N GLY A 125 9.64 -11.98 -3.38
CA GLY A 125 10.46 -12.77 -2.44
C GLY A 125 10.79 -12.00 -1.16
N LEU A 126 11.12 -10.71 -1.26
CA LEU A 126 11.39 -9.87 -0.10
C LEU A 126 10.15 -9.67 0.79
N LYS A 127 8.95 -9.63 0.19
CA LYS A 127 7.67 -9.43 0.87
C LYS A 127 7.08 -10.68 1.52
N LEU A 128 7.48 -11.88 1.10
CA LEU A 128 6.99 -13.13 1.68
C LEU A 128 7.29 -13.23 3.18
N PRO A 129 6.38 -13.72 4.04
CA PRO A 129 6.65 -13.86 5.48
C PRO A 129 7.84 -14.81 5.74
N LEU A 130 8.56 -14.58 6.84
CA LEU A 130 9.69 -15.43 7.23
C LEU A 130 9.14 -16.80 7.69
N ARG A 131 9.22 -17.80 6.81
CA ARG A 131 8.83 -19.19 7.09
C ARG A 131 10.04 -20.09 7.24
N ASN A 132 11.01 -19.94 6.34
CA ASN A 132 12.28 -20.65 6.32
C ASN A 132 13.43 -19.64 6.30
N VAL A 133 14.43 -19.83 7.16
CA VAL A 133 15.60 -18.95 7.24
C VAL A 133 16.51 -19.13 6.02
N GLU A 134 16.69 -20.37 5.54
CA GLU A 134 17.57 -20.66 4.40
C GLU A 134 17.04 -20.00 3.13
N GLU A 135 15.76 -20.23 2.78
CA GLU A 135 15.10 -19.55 1.67
C GLU A 135 15.19 -18.02 1.79
N ARG A 136 15.07 -17.48 3.00
CA ARG A 136 15.20 -16.04 3.22
C ARG A 136 16.62 -15.55 2.94
N LEU A 137 17.63 -16.27 3.42
CA LEU A 137 19.03 -15.93 3.19
C LEU A 137 19.38 -16.03 1.70
N GLU A 138 18.81 -17.00 0.97
CA GLU A 138 18.94 -17.09 -0.48
C GLU A 138 18.37 -15.85 -1.17
N VAL A 139 17.12 -15.47 -0.86
CA VAL A 139 16.51 -14.24 -1.44
C VAL A 139 17.37 -13.01 -1.15
N LEU A 140 17.84 -12.85 0.09
CA LEU A 140 18.71 -11.75 0.50
C LEU A 140 20.03 -11.73 -0.29
N LEU A 141 20.62 -12.90 -0.51
CA LEU A 141 21.83 -13.06 -1.30
C LEU A 141 21.59 -12.66 -2.76
N HIS A 142 20.51 -13.13 -3.38
CA HIS A 142 20.17 -12.77 -4.77
C HIS A 142 19.99 -11.26 -4.92
N VAL A 143 19.22 -10.62 -4.03
CA VAL A 143 19.05 -9.17 -4.02
C VAL A 143 20.40 -8.45 -3.87
N LYS A 144 21.27 -8.93 -2.98
CA LYS A 144 22.61 -8.36 -2.77
C LYS A 144 23.43 -8.38 -4.05
N TRP A 145 23.43 -9.49 -4.79
CA TRP A 145 24.14 -9.58 -6.08
C TRP A 145 23.57 -8.64 -7.13
N THR A 146 22.24 -8.58 -7.25
CA THR A 146 21.57 -7.70 -8.23
C THR A 146 21.89 -6.23 -8.01
N VAL A 147 21.97 -5.76 -6.76
CA VAL A 147 22.22 -4.34 -6.47
C VAL A 147 23.70 -3.98 -6.42
N LYS A 148 24.58 -4.96 -6.31
CA LYS A 148 26.05 -4.77 -6.30
C LYS A 148 26.57 -4.20 -7.61
N GLU A 149 25.83 -4.35 -8.71
CA GLU A 149 26.16 -3.77 -10.02
C GLU A 149 26.28 -2.24 -9.99
N PHE A 150 25.69 -1.56 -8.99
CA PHE A 150 25.69 -0.11 -8.90
C PHE A 150 26.20 0.37 -7.55
N GLU A 151 27.21 1.24 -7.56
CA GLU A 151 27.73 1.86 -6.35
C GLU A 151 27.09 3.24 -6.12
N CYS A 152 26.05 3.31 -5.30
CA CYS A 152 25.45 4.57 -4.87
C CYS A 152 24.97 4.51 -3.42
N ALA A 153 24.54 5.64 -2.87
CA ALA A 153 24.08 5.70 -1.46
C ALA A 153 22.92 4.73 -1.19
N LEU A 154 21.97 4.61 -2.13
CA LEU A 154 20.83 3.71 -2.01
C LEU A 154 21.25 2.23 -1.94
N THR A 155 22.13 1.79 -2.83
CA THR A 155 22.58 0.38 -2.86
C THR A 155 23.49 0.05 -1.68
N LYS A 156 24.31 1.01 -1.21
CA LYS A 156 25.11 0.86 0.01
C LYS A 156 24.21 0.67 1.24
N GLU A 157 23.22 1.54 1.44
CA GLU A 157 22.26 1.40 2.54
C GLU A 157 21.52 0.07 2.45
N LEU A 158 21.07 -0.33 1.26
CA LEU A 158 20.37 -1.60 1.07
C LEU A 158 21.27 -2.80 1.42
N MET A 159 22.53 -2.80 0.97
CA MET A 159 23.51 -3.86 1.30
C MET A 159 23.75 -3.95 2.81
N GLU A 160 23.94 -2.82 3.51
CA GLU A 160 24.13 -2.79 4.96
C GLU A 160 22.92 -3.39 5.71
N LEU A 161 21.70 -3.06 5.29
CA LEU A 161 20.50 -3.58 5.91
C LEU A 161 20.31 -5.08 5.63
N ILE A 162 20.64 -5.54 4.42
CA ILE A 162 20.63 -6.96 4.06
C ILE A 162 21.60 -7.75 4.94
N ASP A 163 22.84 -7.26 5.09
CA ASP A 163 23.86 -7.92 5.92
C ASP A 163 23.44 -7.95 7.39
N ARG A 164 22.83 -6.88 7.88
CA ARG A 164 22.24 -6.85 9.23
C ARG A 164 21.09 -7.83 9.39
N GLU A 165 20.22 -7.98 8.41
CA GLU A 165 19.12 -8.96 8.48
C GLU A 165 19.68 -10.38 8.52
N ALA A 166 20.63 -10.70 7.64
CA ALA A 166 21.28 -11.99 7.58
C ALA A 166 21.99 -12.35 8.90
N ASP A 167 22.74 -11.42 9.50
CA ASP A 167 23.38 -11.62 10.81
C ASP A 167 22.34 -11.87 11.91
N MET A 168 21.23 -11.13 11.95
CA MET A 168 20.16 -11.35 12.91
C MET A 168 19.50 -12.73 12.73
N LEU A 169 19.28 -13.18 11.50
CA LEU A 169 18.71 -14.48 11.20
C LEU A 169 19.65 -15.62 11.60
N ASN A 170 20.95 -15.51 11.28
CA ASN A 170 21.97 -16.50 11.66
C ASN A 170 22.12 -16.63 13.18
N ARG A 171 21.87 -15.55 13.93
CA ARG A 171 21.84 -15.56 15.40
C ARG A 171 20.52 -16.06 16.00
N GLY A 172 19.57 -16.51 15.17
CA GLY A 172 18.28 -17.03 15.63
C GLY A 172 17.37 -15.97 16.28
N ARG A 173 17.49 -14.70 15.88
CA ARG A 173 16.63 -13.63 16.44
C ARG A 173 15.17 -13.84 16.03
N PRO A 174 14.21 -13.49 16.89
CA PRO A 174 12.80 -13.71 16.61
C PRO A 174 12.32 -12.87 15.41
N ALA A 175 11.41 -13.42 14.61
CA ALA A 175 10.88 -12.80 13.39
C ALA A 175 10.34 -11.37 13.61
N GLN A 176 9.74 -11.11 14.77
CA GLN A 176 9.23 -9.79 15.15
C GLN A 176 10.34 -8.74 15.25
N SER A 177 11.54 -9.13 15.70
CA SER A 177 12.67 -8.21 15.84
C SER A 177 13.28 -7.78 14.51
N VAL A 178 13.07 -8.56 13.44
CA VAL A 178 13.54 -8.22 12.08
C VAL A 178 12.46 -7.56 11.22
N GLU A 179 11.19 -7.51 11.67
CA GLU A 179 10.08 -7.04 10.84
C GLU A 179 10.27 -5.59 10.33
N GLY A 180 10.74 -4.69 11.19
CA GLY A 180 11.02 -3.30 10.80
C GLY A 180 12.13 -3.20 9.75
N LEU A 181 13.18 -4.01 9.91
CA LEU A 181 14.30 -4.10 8.96
C LEU A 181 13.83 -4.60 7.60
N ARG A 182 13.01 -5.66 7.59
CA ARG A 182 12.42 -6.26 6.39
C ARG A 182 11.54 -5.28 5.61
N LYS A 183 10.73 -4.48 6.33
CA LYS A 183 9.92 -3.40 5.71
C LYS A 183 10.82 -2.35 5.07
N ARG A 184 11.90 -1.94 5.73
CA ARG A 184 12.85 -0.96 5.20
C ARG A 184 13.58 -1.49 3.96
N ILE A 185 14.10 -2.71 3.99
CA ILE A 185 14.74 -3.38 2.84
C ILE A 185 13.78 -3.44 1.66
N SER A 186 12.54 -3.89 1.88
CA SER A 186 11.54 -3.96 0.79
C SER A 186 11.24 -2.58 0.20
N ASN A 187 11.18 -1.53 1.02
CA ASN A 187 10.90 -0.17 0.55
C ASN A 187 12.08 0.42 -0.22
N LEU A 188 13.32 0.20 0.22
CA LEU A 188 14.52 0.65 -0.49
C LEU A 188 14.72 -0.11 -1.80
N PHE A 189 14.45 -1.42 -1.80
CA PHE A 189 14.47 -2.20 -3.03
C PHE A 189 13.39 -1.73 -4.02
N LEU A 190 12.21 -1.33 -3.54
CA LEU A 190 11.20 -0.71 -4.41
C LEU A 190 11.72 0.60 -5.04
N GLN A 191 12.38 1.47 -4.26
CA GLN A 191 13.01 2.68 -4.80
C GLN A 191 14.10 2.38 -5.84
N PHE A 192 14.82 1.27 -5.66
CA PHE A 192 15.80 0.79 -6.64
C PHE A 192 15.10 0.39 -7.95
N ILE A 193 13.98 -0.34 -7.88
CA ILE A 193 13.18 -0.75 -9.05
C ILE A 193 12.56 0.44 -9.78
N GLU A 194 12.13 1.46 -9.03
CA GLU A 194 11.52 2.69 -9.57
C GLU A 194 12.52 3.63 -10.25
N ASN A 195 13.83 3.37 -10.12
CA ASN A 195 14.86 4.23 -10.66
C ASN A 195 15.25 3.81 -12.09
N PRO A 196 15.08 4.70 -13.11
CA PRO A 196 15.42 4.41 -14.50
C PRO A 196 16.89 4.03 -14.73
N THR A 197 17.81 4.49 -13.87
CA THR A 197 19.23 4.15 -13.95
C THR A 197 19.49 2.67 -13.70
N PHE A 198 18.66 2.02 -12.87
CA PHE A 198 18.82 0.61 -12.48
C PHE A 198 17.84 -0.31 -13.22
N ASN A 199 16.67 0.22 -13.54
CA ASN A 199 15.61 -0.42 -14.29
C ASN A 199 15.17 0.49 -15.44
N PRO A 200 15.70 0.30 -16.67
CA PRO A 200 15.36 1.15 -17.81
C PRO A 200 13.85 1.24 -18.10
N GLU A 201 13.08 0.18 -17.79
CA GLU A 201 11.62 0.19 -17.95
C GLU A 201 10.93 1.21 -17.03
N ALA A 202 11.55 1.61 -15.91
CA ALA A 202 11.01 2.65 -15.02
C ALA A 202 10.94 4.04 -15.66
N ALA A 203 11.66 4.28 -16.76
CA ALA A 203 11.48 5.50 -17.55
C ALA A 203 10.06 5.58 -18.15
N SER A 204 9.47 4.44 -18.51
CA SER A 204 8.11 4.38 -19.09
C SER A 204 7.03 4.77 -18.08
N LEU A 205 7.26 4.56 -16.77
CA LEU A 205 6.33 4.96 -15.71
C LEU A 205 6.11 6.47 -15.67
N ARG A 206 7.13 7.27 -15.98
CA ARG A 206 7.02 8.75 -15.99
C ARG A 206 6.07 9.24 -17.07
N HIS A 207 6.03 8.56 -18.22
CA HIS A 207 5.11 8.88 -19.30
C HIS A 207 3.66 8.45 -19.03
N ILE A 208 3.47 7.43 -18.19
CA ILE A 208 2.13 6.93 -17.83
C ILE A 208 1.51 7.77 -16.71
N ILE A 209 2.30 8.18 -15.71
CA ILE A 209 1.83 8.98 -14.57
C ILE A 209 1.71 10.47 -14.92
N GLY A 210 2.53 10.99 -15.84
CA GLY A 210 2.47 12.39 -16.28
C GLY A 210 1.27 12.76 -17.17
N ASN A 211 0.47 11.78 -17.59
CA ASN A 211 -0.73 11.95 -18.42
C ASN A 211 -2.03 11.56 -17.68
N SER A 212 -2.01 11.51 -16.33
CA SER A 212 -3.19 11.25 -15.49
C SER A 212 -3.55 12.46 -14.63
#